data_AF-A0A1F8EBY5-F1
#
_entry.id   AF-A0A1F8EBY5-F1
#
_cell.length_a   1.000
_cell.length_b   1.000
_cell.length_c   1.000
_cell.angle_alpha   90.00
_cell.angle_beta   90.00
_cell.angle_gamma   90.00
#
_symmetry.space_group_name_H-M   'P 1'
#
loop_
_entity.id
_entity.type
_entity.pdbx_description
1 polymer ?
#
loop_
_entity_poly.entity_id
_entity_poly.type
_entity_poly.pdbx_seq_one_letter_code
_entity_poly.pdbx_strand_id
1 'polypeptide(L)'
;MTDEQDNSINSVQDPNESTPVVPSEPAPIPVLEEPAVVTETPVPVLPSGPVIPPTPTPAPAPITSPAPASLKSFLGKALEKIQFRKRAKLAKTVELAVKKRSITNDDVQKLLRVSDATATRYLSELVRQGKLRRAGTTSGTRYEPFDLTQGEPTPQKSLGKMV
;
A
#
# COMPACT_ATOMS: atom_id res chain seq x y z
N MET A 1 -38.40 22.90 50.52
CA MET A 1 -37.52 22.87 51.71
C MET A 1 -37.72 21.52 52.38
N THR A 2 -36.83 20.55 52.35
CA THR A 2 -35.41 20.54 51.96
C THR A 2 -35.04 19.05 51.75
N ASP A 3 -34.42 18.74 50.61
CA ASP A 3 -33.71 17.48 50.36
C ASP A 3 -32.37 17.48 51.13
N GLU A 4 -32.06 16.37 51.81
CA GLU A 4 -30.74 16.02 52.39
C GLU A 4 -30.74 14.48 52.47
N GLN A 5 -30.31 13.71 51.48
CA GLN A 5 -28.92 13.49 51.05
C GLN A 5 -27.91 13.36 52.19
N ASP A 6 -27.75 12.13 52.70
CA ASP A 6 -26.48 11.66 53.28
C ASP A 6 -25.99 10.49 52.41
N ASN A 7 -25.31 10.83 51.31
CA ASN A 7 -24.43 9.92 50.61
C ASN A 7 -23.02 10.31 50.99
N SER A 8 -22.54 9.68 52.06
CA SER A 8 -21.21 9.87 52.62
C SER A 8 -20.12 9.80 51.53
N ILE A 9 -19.51 10.96 51.38
CA ILE A 9 -18.37 11.29 50.54
C ILE A 9 -17.15 10.68 51.23
N ASN A 10 -16.50 9.69 50.62
CA ASN A 10 -15.13 9.38 50.98
C ASN A 10 -14.23 9.71 49.80
N SER A 11 -13.51 10.81 49.98
CA SER A 11 -12.49 11.36 49.11
C SER A 11 -11.16 10.74 49.49
N VAL A 12 -10.56 9.95 48.58
CA VAL A 12 -9.10 9.90 48.45
C VAL A 12 -8.78 9.91 46.97
N GLN A 13 -8.28 11.07 46.57
CA GLN A 13 -7.73 11.40 45.29
C GLN A 13 -6.23 11.10 45.37
N ASP A 14 -5.69 10.28 44.48
CA ASP A 14 -4.34 10.52 43.96
C ASP A 14 -4.23 10.01 42.51
N PRO A 15 -3.57 10.79 41.64
CA PRO A 15 -3.56 10.59 40.20
C PRO A 15 -2.65 9.43 39.83
N ASN A 16 -3.13 8.60 38.92
CA ASN A 16 -2.36 7.51 38.31
C ASN A 16 -1.22 8.12 37.47
N GLU A 17 -0.08 8.36 38.12
CA GLU A 17 1.14 8.88 37.53
C GLU A 17 1.84 7.78 36.73
N SER A 18 1.99 8.06 35.45
CA SER A 18 2.74 7.29 34.47
C SER A 18 4.23 7.30 34.81
N THR A 19 4.80 6.13 35.08
CA THR A 19 6.21 5.85 34.74
C THR A 19 6.36 4.47 34.09
N PRO A 20 7.23 4.37 33.05
CA PRO A 20 7.36 3.18 32.21
C PRO A 20 8.23 2.11 32.89
N VAL A 21 7.75 0.85 32.85
CA VAL A 21 8.58 -0.30 33.22
C VAL A 21 9.38 -0.76 32.01
N VAL A 22 10.69 -0.69 32.20
CA VAL A 22 11.81 -0.99 31.30
C VAL A 22 11.76 -2.44 30.77
N PRO A 23 11.85 -2.68 29.45
CA PRO A 23 12.21 -3.99 28.92
C PRO A 23 13.70 -4.27 29.13
N SER A 24 14.00 -5.44 29.68
CA SER A 24 15.34 -5.93 30.00
C SER A 24 16.32 -5.83 28.83
N GLU A 25 17.49 -5.27 29.16
CA GLU A 25 18.70 -5.09 28.38
C GLU A 25 19.26 -6.43 27.84
N PRO A 26 19.31 -6.64 26.51
CA PRO A 26 20.25 -7.56 25.91
C PRO A 26 21.62 -6.87 25.80
N ALA A 27 22.66 -7.61 26.21
CA ALA A 27 24.08 -7.28 26.31
C ALA A 27 24.64 -6.16 25.38
N PRO A 28 25.62 -5.37 25.87
CA PRO A 28 26.27 -4.31 25.09
C PRO A 28 26.92 -4.89 23.84
N ILE A 29 26.36 -4.49 22.69
CA ILE A 29 26.98 -4.66 21.38
C ILE A 29 28.19 -3.71 21.37
N PRO A 30 29.41 -4.17 21.03
CA PRO A 30 30.59 -3.32 21.01
C PRO A 30 30.36 -2.10 20.12
N VAL A 31 30.70 -0.94 20.66
CA VAL A 31 30.76 0.36 19.98
C VAL A 31 31.71 0.21 18.79
N LEU A 32 31.17 0.00 17.61
CA LEU A 32 31.87 0.24 16.36
C LEU A 32 31.89 1.76 16.20
N GLU A 33 33.05 2.31 16.50
CA GLU A 33 33.44 3.70 16.28
C GLU A 33 32.87 4.22 14.97
N GLU A 34 32.17 5.35 15.06
CA GLU A 34 31.79 6.21 13.95
C GLU A 34 33.07 6.52 13.15
N PRO A 35 33.22 6.04 11.90
CA PRO A 35 34.32 6.50 11.09
C PRO A 35 34.06 7.98 10.81
N ALA A 36 34.85 8.80 11.51
CA ALA A 36 34.97 10.22 11.28
C ALA A 36 34.93 10.49 9.77
N VAL A 37 34.07 11.44 9.39
CA VAL A 37 34.06 12.07 8.09
C VAL A 37 35.46 12.67 7.87
N VAL A 38 36.32 11.93 7.19
CA VAL A 38 37.53 12.47 6.59
C VAL A 38 37.19 12.81 5.15
N THR A 39 36.86 14.07 4.94
CA THR A 39 36.98 14.73 3.64
C THR A 39 38.44 14.68 3.19
N GLU A 40 38.82 13.63 2.50
CA GLU A 40 39.95 13.68 1.56
C GLU A 40 39.36 13.65 0.15
N THR A 41 39.32 14.81 -0.48
CA THR A 41 39.16 14.98 -1.92
C THR A 41 40.22 14.11 -2.62
N PRO A 42 39.88 13.04 -3.36
CA PRO A 42 40.87 12.43 -4.22
C PRO A 42 41.09 13.38 -5.40
N VAL A 43 42.23 14.08 -5.38
CA VAL A 43 42.79 14.71 -6.59
C VAL A 43 43.02 13.57 -7.59
N PRO A 44 42.36 13.56 -8.76
CA PRO A 44 42.66 12.55 -9.77
C PRO A 44 44.03 12.88 -10.36
N VAL A 45 45.07 12.20 -9.89
CA VAL A 45 46.37 12.18 -10.56
C VAL A 45 46.18 11.34 -11.83
N LEU A 46 46.09 12.01 -12.98
CA LEU A 46 46.16 11.39 -14.30
C LEU A 46 47.56 10.77 -14.48
N PRO A 47 47.72 9.43 -14.61
CA PRO A 47 48.89 8.92 -15.30
C PRO A 47 48.74 9.26 -16.78
N SER A 48 49.49 10.25 -17.26
CA SER A 48 49.74 10.46 -18.70
C SER A 48 50.54 9.27 -19.25
N GLY A 49 49.85 8.16 -19.48
CA GLY A 49 50.32 7.10 -20.35
C GLY A 49 49.96 7.42 -21.80
N PRO A 50 50.82 7.09 -22.79
CA PRO A 50 50.50 7.29 -24.19
C PRO A 50 49.23 6.49 -24.56
N VAL A 51 48.19 7.20 -24.96
CA VAL A 51 46.95 6.65 -25.52
C VAL A 51 47.31 5.91 -26.80
N ILE A 52 47.37 4.58 -26.74
CA ILE A 52 47.39 3.75 -27.93
C ILE A 52 45.99 3.89 -28.55
N PRO A 53 45.84 4.36 -29.80
CA PRO A 53 44.53 4.42 -30.43
C PRO A 53 43.95 3.00 -30.52
N PRO A 54 42.68 2.77 -30.14
CA PRO A 54 42.04 1.49 -30.41
C PRO A 54 41.94 1.33 -31.94
N THR A 55 42.63 0.33 -32.46
CA THR A 55 42.45 -0.18 -33.82
C THR A 55 40.95 -0.40 -34.08
N PRO A 56 40.38 0.04 -35.23
CA PRO A 56 38.98 -0.21 -35.52
C PRO A 56 38.77 -1.73 -35.66
N THR A 57 38.08 -2.30 -34.67
CA THR A 57 37.53 -3.66 -34.77
C THR A 57 36.54 -3.66 -35.94
N PRO A 58 36.64 -4.57 -36.93
CA PRO A 58 35.67 -4.65 -38.00
C PRO A 58 34.28 -4.87 -37.40
N ALA A 59 33.36 -3.98 -37.75
CA ALA A 59 31.98 -4.01 -37.30
C ALA A 59 31.35 -5.39 -37.62
N PRO A 60 30.64 -6.03 -36.67
CA PRO A 60 29.91 -7.25 -36.97
C PRO A 60 28.84 -6.93 -38.03
N ALA A 61 28.81 -7.73 -39.09
CA ALA A 61 27.83 -7.61 -40.17
C ALA A 61 26.39 -7.62 -39.62
N PRO A 62 25.45 -6.89 -40.25
CA PRO A 62 24.06 -6.88 -39.82
C PRO A 62 23.45 -8.27 -40.03
N ILE A 63 23.30 -9.02 -38.94
CA ILE A 63 22.44 -10.21 -38.88
C ILE A 63 21.00 -9.80 -39.21
N THR A 64 20.65 -9.92 -40.49
CA THR A 64 19.30 -9.73 -40.99
C THR A 64 18.47 -10.93 -40.53
N SER A 65 17.96 -10.84 -39.31
CA SER A 65 16.99 -11.80 -38.79
C SER A 65 15.62 -11.47 -39.41
N PRO A 66 14.99 -12.36 -40.19
CA PRO A 66 13.64 -12.12 -40.68
C PRO A 66 12.69 -12.03 -39.48
N ALA A 67 12.11 -10.85 -39.29
CA ALA A 67 11.19 -10.57 -38.19
C ALA A 67 9.99 -11.52 -38.25
N PRO A 68 9.64 -12.22 -37.16
CA PRO A 68 8.59 -13.22 -37.19
C PRO A 68 7.22 -12.55 -37.06
N ALA A 69 6.58 -12.28 -38.21
CA ALA A 69 5.23 -11.73 -38.28
C ALA A 69 4.18 -12.57 -37.52
N SER A 70 4.46 -13.86 -37.27
CA SER A 70 3.53 -14.81 -36.61
C SER A 70 3.54 -14.79 -35.08
N LEU A 71 4.54 -14.22 -34.40
CA LEU A 71 4.58 -14.15 -32.92
C LEU A 71 3.57 -13.14 -32.33
N LYS A 72 3.15 -12.15 -33.12
CA LYS A 72 2.22 -11.10 -32.69
C LYS A 72 0.83 -11.65 -32.36
N SER A 73 0.39 -12.68 -33.08
CA SER A 73 -0.94 -13.28 -32.92
C SER A 73 -1.12 -14.05 -31.61
N PHE A 74 -0.07 -14.73 -31.14
CA PHE A 74 -0.07 -15.41 -29.85
C PHE A 74 0.12 -14.44 -28.68
N LEU A 75 0.89 -13.36 -28.88
CA LEU A 75 1.08 -12.33 -27.88
C LEU A 75 -0.23 -11.59 -27.55
N GLY A 76 -1.06 -11.28 -28.55
CA GLY A 76 -2.38 -10.65 -28.34
C GLY A 76 -3.29 -11.48 -27.44
N LYS A 77 -3.44 -12.78 -27.73
CA LYS A 77 -4.26 -13.70 -26.93
C LYS A 77 -3.73 -13.87 -25.50
N ALA A 78 -2.41 -13.91 -25.33
CA ALA A 78 -1.79 -13.99 -24.00
C ALA A 78 -2.07 -12.73 -23.17
N LEU A 79 -1.95 -11.55 -23.77
CA LEU A 79 -2.22 -10.27 -23.11
C LEU A 79 -3.70 -10.14 -22.71
N GLU A 80 -4.63 -10.52 -23.58
CA GLU A 80 -6.07 -10.53 -23.27
C GLU A 80 -6.38 -11.39 -22.05
N LYS A 81 -5.78 -12.59 -21.96
CA LYS A 81 -5.96 -13.48 -20.81
C LYS A 81 -5.43 -12.87 -19.51
N ILE A 82 -4.28 -12.20 -19.57
CA ILE A 82 -3.71 -11.49 -18.41
C ILE A 82 -4.65 -10.36 -17.96
N GLN A 83 -5.14 -9.56 -18.90
CA GLN A 83 -6.08 -8.47 -18.60
C GLN A 83 -7.42 -8.97 -18.07
N PHE A 84 -7.95 -10.07 -18.60
CA PHE A 84 -9.17 -10.70 -18.11
C PHE A 84 -9.01 -11.14 -16.65
N ARG A 85 -7.93 -11.85 -16.33
CA ARG A 85 -7.62 -12.26 -14.95
C ARG A 85 -7.48 -11.07 -14.02
N LYS A 86 -6.82 -10.00 -14.47
CA LYS A 86 -6.70 -8.75 -13.71
C LYS A 86 -8.08 -8.14 -13.42
N ARG A 87 -8.93 -8.00 -14.43
CA ARG A 87 -10.30 -7.47 -14.28
C ARG A 87 -11.15 -8.32 -13.33
N ALA A 88 -11.06 -9.65 -13.43
CA ALA A 88 -11.76 -10.57 -12.53
C ALA A 88 -11.31 -10.40 -11.07
N LYS A 89 -10.02 -10.20 -10.81
CA LYS A 89 -9.52 -9.90 -9.46
C LYS A 89 -10.06 -8.56 -8.92
N LEU A 90 -10.04 -7.51 -9.74
CA LEU A 90 -10.59 -6.21 -9.37
C LEU A 90 -12.11 -6.27 -9.07
N ALA A 91 -12.87 -7.03 -9.86
CA ALA A 91 -14.31 -7.23 -9.63
C ALA A 91 -14.58 -7.88 -8.27
N LYS A 92 -13.83 -8.92 -7.91
CA LYS A 92 -13.93 -9.58 -6.60
C LYS A 92 -13.63 -8.63 -5.43
N THR A 93 -12.64 -7.75 -5.58
CA THR A 93 -12.33 -6.74 -4.56
C THR A 93 -13.50 -5.78 -4.36
N VAL A 94 -14.14 -5.32 -5.43
CA VAL A 94 -15.32 -4.44 -5.36
C VAL A 94 -16.50 -5.16 -4.70
N GLU A 95 -16.76 -6.41 -5.08
CA GLU A 95 -17.82 -7.23 -4.47
C GLU A 95 -17.63 -7.37 -2.96
N LEU A 96 -16.39 -7.66 -2.52
CA LEU A 96 -16.05 -7.72 -1.10
C LEU A 96 -16.24 -6.35 -0.41
N ALA A 97 -15.86 -5.26 -1.08
CA ALA A 97 -16.05 -3.90 -0.56
C ALA A 97 -17.51 -3.54 -0.36
N VAL A 98 -18.38 -3.90 -1.31
CA VAL A 98 -19.83 -3.71 -1.19
C VAL A 98 -20.38 -4.53 -0.01
N LYS A 99 -19.94 -5.78 0.13
CA LYS A 99 -20.39 -6.67 1.22
C LYS A 99 -19.96 -6.21 2.61
N LYS A 100 -18.71 -5.77 2.78
CA LYS A 100 -18.15 -5.36 4.09
C LYS A 100 -18.33 -3.86 4.39
N ARG A 101 -18.74 -3.05 3.40
CA ARG A 101 -18.78 -1.56 3.42
C ARG A 101 -17.44 -0.85 3.63
N SER A 102 -16.43 -1.55 4.15
CA SER A 102 -15.07 -1.05 4.28
C SER A 102 -14.09 -2.21 4.15
N ILE A 103 -12.98 -1.98 3.45
CA ILE A 103 -11.92 -2.98 3.23
C ILE A 103 -10.55 -2.39 3.50
N THR A 104 -9.65 -3.23 4.00
CA THR A 104 -8.24 -2.88 4.18
C THR A 104 -7.38 -3.56 3.12
N ASN A 105 -6.10 -3.21 3.08
CA ASN A 105 -5.12 -3.88 2.23
C ASN A 105 -5.05 -5.39 2.55
N ASP A 106 -4.96 -5.75 3.83
CA ASP A 106 -4.89 -7.14 4.31
C ASP A 106 -6.08 -7.99 3.83
N ASP A 107 -7.29 -7.42 3.77
CA ASP A 107 -8.48 -8.10 3.27
C ASP A 107 -8.30 -8.50 1.79
N VAL A 108 -7.74 -7.60 0.98
CA VAL A 108 -7.45 -7.86 -0.44
C VAL A 108 -6.33 -8.89 -0.59
N GLN A 109 -5.31 -8.80 0.25
CA GLN A 109 -4.20 -9.75 0.30
C GLN A 109 -4.71 -11.18 0.54
N LYS A 110 -5.56 -11.35 1.55
CA LYS A 110 -6.17 -12.65 1.94
C LYS A 110 -7.13 -13.16 0.86
N LEU A 111 -7.96 -12.29 0.28
CA LEU A 111 -8.93 -12.66 -0.75
C LEU A 111 -8.26 -13.15 -2.05
N LEU A 112 -7.28 -12.40 -2.55
CA LEU A 112 -6.67 -12.63 -3.86
C LEU A 112 -5.38 -13.44 -3.80
N ARG A 113 -4.86 -13.71 -2.59
CA ARG A 113 -3.55 -14.36 -2.33
C ARG A 113 -2.42 -13.68 -3.11
N VAL A 114 -2.33 -12.36 -2.95
CA VAL A 114 -1.30 -11.52 -3.60
C VAL A 114 -0.36 -10.91 -2.55
N SER A 115 0.72 -10.27 -2.98
CA SER A 115 1.58 -9.49 -2.08
C SER A 115 0.93 -8.16 -1.67
N ASP A 116 1.39 -7.60 -0.56
CA ASP A 116 0.96 -6.31 -0.02
C ASP A 116 1.02 -5.18 -1.07
N ALA A 117 2.16 -5.02 -1.74
CA ALA A 117 2.34 -4.04 -2.81
C ALA A 117 1.35 -4.25 -3.98
N THR A 118 1.02 -5.50 -4.31
CA THR A 118 0.06 -5.82 -5.38
C THR A 118 -1.36 -5.43 -4.98
N ALA A 119 -1.74 -5.68 -3.73
CA ALA A 119 -3.04 -5.29 -3.20
C ALA A 119 -3.20 -3.76 -3.13
N THR A 120 -2.16 -3.04 -2.67
CA THR A 120 -2.11 -1.57 -2.74
C THR A 120 -2.29 -1.05 -4.16
N ARG A 121 -1.64 -1.68 -5.14
CA ARG A 121 -1.77 -1.30 -6.55
C ARG A 121 -3.20 -1.48 -7.07
N TYR A 122 -3.85 -2.59 -6.74
CA TYR A 122 -5.24 -2.82 -7.14
C TYR A 122 -6.22 -1.84 -6.48
N LEU A 123 -6.05 -1.55 -5.19
CA LEU A 123 -6.86 -0.56 -4.49
C LEU A 123 -6.68 0.83 -5.11
N SER A 124 -5.44 1.23 -5.38
CA SER A 124 -5.13 2.50 -6.08
C SER A 124 -5.79 2.58 -7.47
N GLU A 125 -5.78 1.48 -8.22
CA GLU A 125 -6.46 1.42 -9.52
C GLU A 125 -7.99 1.58 -9.38
N LEU A 126 -8.61 0.98 -8.36
CA LEU A 126 -10.05 1.10 -8.10
C LEU A 126 -10.44 2.49 -7.62
N VAL A 127 -9.59 3.15 -6.83
CA VAL A 127 -9.76 4.55 -6.43
C VAL A 127 -9.66 5.46 -7.64
N ARG A 128 -8.66 5.25 -8.51
CA ARG A 128 -8.54 6.01 -9.77
C ARG A 128 -9.72 5.79 -10.71
N GLN A 129 -10.34 4.61 -10.68
CA GLN A 129 -11.55 4.29 -11.45
C GLN A 129 -12.84 4.84 -10.82
N GLY A 130 -12.79 5.45 -9.63
CA GLY A 130 -13.97 5.95 -8.93
C GLY A 130 -14.89 4.85 -8.37
N LYS A 131 -14.39 3.61 -8.22
CA LYS A 131 -15.17 2.49 -7.65
C LYS A 131 -15.04 2.40 -6.13
N LEU A 132 -13.90 2.82 -5.61
CA LEU A 132 -13.62 2.89 -4.18
C LEU A 132 -13.17 4.31 -3.83
N ARG A 133 -13.38 4.70 -2.59
CA ARG A 133 -12.85 5.92 -2.00
C ARG A 133 -11.92 5.55 -0.86
N ARG A 134 -10.77 6.23 -0.78
CA ARG A 134 -9.86 6.09 0.36
C ARG A 134 -10.41 6.88 1.55
N ALA A 135 -10.54 6.22 2.69
CA ALA A 135 -10.98 6.78 3.96
C ALA A 135 -9.89 6.57 5.02
N GLY A 136 -9.55 7.63 5.76
CA GLY A 136 -8.57 7.58 6.86
C GLY A 136 -7.16 8.09 6.51
N THR A 137 -6.32 8.10 7.54
CA THR A 137 -4.93 8.63 7.55
C THR A 137 -3.91 7.54 7.20
N THR A 138 -2.65 7.92 6.98
CA THR A 138 -1.51 7.07 6.58
C THR A 138 -1.37 5.76 7.37
N SER A 139 -1.68 5.73 8.67
CA SER A 139 -1.54 4.54 9.52
C SER A 139 -2.77 3.62 9.59
N GLY A 140 -3.90 4.02 9.01
CA GLY A 140 -5.17 3.30 9.12
C GLY A 140 -6.00 3.43 7.86
N THR A 141 -5.36 3.31 6.69
CA THR A 141 -6.02 3.51 5.40
C THR A 141 -7.06 2.41 5.17
N ARG A 142 -8.32 2.83 5.09
CA ARG A 142 -9.46 2.00 4.71
C ARG A 142 -9.98 2.45 3.35
N TYR A 143 -10.67 1.54 2.67
CA TYR A 143 -11.30 1.82 1.39
C TYR A 143 -12.77 1.47 1.48
N GLU A 144 -13.61 2.42 1.09
CA GLU A 144 -15.06 2.28 1.10
C GLU A 144 -15.54 2.22 -0.35
N PRO A 145 -16.57 1.43 -0.67
CA PRO A 145 -17.19 1.48 -1.99
C PRO A 145 -17.70 2.90 -2.23
N PHE A 146 -17.35 3.48 -3.37
CA PHE A 146 -17.94 4.73 -3.79
C PHE A 146 -19.39 4.41 -4.14
N ASP A 147 -20.34 4.83 -3.29
CA ASP A 147 -21.75 4.46 -3.38
C ASP A 147 -22.29 4.73 -4.79
N LEU A 148 -22.42 3.68 -5.58
CA LEU A 148 -23.19 3.69 -6.83
C LEU A 148 -24.71 3.68 -6.54
N THR A 149 -25.12 3.80 -5.28
CA THR A 149 -26.51 3.75 -4.80
C THR A 149 -27.14 5.13 -4.60
N GLN A 150 -26.74 6.14 -5.37
CA GLN A 150 -27.61 7.31 -5.61
C GLN A 150 -28.71 6.87 -6.60
N GLY A 151 -29.66 6.04 -6.16
CA GLY A 151 -30.71 5.54 -7.05
C GLY A 151 -31.67 4.49 -6.49
N GLU A 152 -31.38 3.83 -5.38
CA GLU A 152 -32.37 2.99 -4.69
C GLU A 152 -33.00 3.81 -3.57
N PRO A 153 -34.24 4.30 -3.71
CA PRO A 153 -34.96 4.88 -2.60
C PRO A 153 -35.17 3.77 -1.57
N THR A 154 -34.47 3.86 -0.44
CA THR A 154 -34.80 3.08 0.75
C THR A 154 -36.31 3.20 0.96
N PRO A 155 -37.10 2.10 0.96
CA PRO A 155 -38.52 2.21 1.24
C PRO A 155 -38.65 2.81 2.64
N GLN A 156 -39.16 4.04 2.68
CA GLN A 156 -39.45 4.73 3.91
C GLN A 156 -40.35 3.82 4.74
N LYS A 157 -39.88 3.53 5.95
CA LYS A 157 -40.64 2.87 7.00
C LYS A 157 -41.89 3.72 7.26
N SER A 158 -42.97 3.41 6.54
CA SER A 158 -44.34 3.84 6.83
C SER A 158 -44.76 3.15 8.13
N LEU A 159 -44.28 3.68 9.26
CA LEU A 159 -44.78 3.33 10.56
C LEU A 159 -46.14 4.01 10.70
N GLY A 160 -47.20 3.22 10.51
CA GLY A 160 -48.57 3.66 10.61
C GLY A 160 -48.83 4.34 11.96
N LYS A 161 -49.31 5.59 11.89
CA LYS A 161 -50.14 6.18 12.92
C LYS A 161 -51.60 5.96 12.54
N MET A 162 -52.15 4.82 12.94
CA MET A 162 -53.57 4.55 13.16
C MET A 162 -53.54 3.40 14.17
N VAL A 163 -54.02 3.51 15.40
CA VAL A 163 -55.28 4.07 15.91
C VAL A 163 -55.05 4.53 17.35
#